data_AF-A0A3G2C9A9-F1
#
_entry.id   AF-A0A3G2C9A9-F1
#
_cell.length_a   1.000
_cell.length_b   1.000
_cell.length_c   1.000
_cell.angle_alpha   90.00
_cell.angle_beta   90.00
_cell.angle_gamma   90.00
#
_symmetry.space_group_name_H-M   'P 1'
#
loop_
_entity.id
_entity.type
_entity.pdbx_description
1 polymer ?
#
loop_
_entity_poly.entity_id
_entity_poly.type
_entity_poly.pdbx_seq_one_letter_code
_entity_poly.pdbx_strand_id
1 'polypeptide(L)'
;MTVSSTISVFCRDGVFRTVYCHLHGEPTWNGRILHTHYATGQQAEALVEHGDIRCLGPPLRQTRRAYASEPGGRCDGLLRT
;
A
#
# COMPACT_ATOMS: atom_id res chain seq x y z
N MET A 1 2.50 22.66 1.63
CA MET A 1 1.97 22.03 0.41
C MET A 1 1.85 20.55 0.68
N THR A 2 0.73 19.93 0.33
CA THR A 2 0.53 18.48 0.42
C THR A 2 0.60 17.90 -0.98
N VAL A 3 1.61 17.08 -1.25
CA VAL A 3 1.76 16.38 -2.52
C VAL A 3 1.17 14.99 -2.36
N SER A 4 0.16 14.66 -3.15
CA SER A 4 -0.38 13.30 -3.22
C SER A 4 0.31 12.51 -4.32
N SER A 5 0.38 11.18 -4.20
CA SER A 5 0.92 10.31 -5.24
C SER A 5 0.17 9.00 -5.31
N THR A 6 0.27 8.33 -6.46
CA THR A 6 -0.26 6.98 -6.67
C THR A 6 0.90 6.04 -6.96
N ILE A 7 0.94 4.91 -6.27
CA ILE A 7 1.97 3.89 -6.44
C ILE A 7 1.28 2.64 -6.98
N SER A 8 1.67 2.21 -8.18
CA SER A 8 1.13 1.02 -8.85
C SER A 8 2.15 -0.11 -8.84
N VAL A 9 1.72 -1.30 -8.47
CA VAL A 9 2.54 -2.52 -8.49
C VAL A 9 1.89 -3.53 -9.43
N PHE A 10 2.70 -4.06 -10.35
CA PHE A 10 2.29 -5.16 -11.20
C PHE A 10 2.48 -6.47 -10.43
N CYS A 11 1.36 -7.10 -10.05
CA CYS A 11 1.37 -8.32 -9.27
C CYS A 11 1.50 -9.55 -10.18
N ARG A 12 1.95 -10.68 -9.59
CA ARG A 12 2.15 -11.94 -10.32
C ARG A 12 0.88 -12.54 -10.92
N ASP A 13 -0.28 -12.16 -10.40
CA ASP A 13 -1.60 -12.52 -10.91
C ASP A 13 -1.95 -11.78 -12.23
N GLY A 14 -1.07 -10.92 -12.72
CA GLY A 14 -1.25 -10.16 -13.96
C GLY A 14 -2.10 -8.91 -13.77
N VAL A 15 -2.42 -8.54 -12.53
CA VAL A 15 -3.26 -7.38 -12.20
C VAL A 15 -2.39 -6.26 -11.63
N PHE A 16 -2.71 -5.02 -12.00
CA PHE A 16 -2.15 -3.85 -11.34
C PHE A 16 -2.92 -3.57 -10.06
N ARG A 17 -2.20 -3.48 -8.95
CA ARG A 17 -2.74 -3.00 -7.67
C ARG A 17 -2.15 -1.64 -7.38
N THR A 18 -2.97 -0.74 -6.88
CA THR A 18 -2.62 0.66 -6.65
C THR A 18 -2.90 1.04 -5.22
N VAL A 19 -1.99 1.82 -4.66
CA VAL A 19 -2.18 2.52 -3.39
C VAL A 19 -2.12 4.02 -3.63
N TYR A 20 -3.13 4.75 -3.16
CA TYR A 20 -3.10 6.20 -3.13
C TYR A 20 -2.45 6.69 -1.83
N CYS A 21 -1.54 7.66 -1.95
CA CYS A 21 -0.84 8.29 -0.83
C CYS A 21 -1.23 9.78 -0.75
N HIS A 22 -1.92 10.16 0.32
CA HIS A 22 -2.49 11.51 0.48
C HIS A 22 -1.44 12.60 0.77
N LEU A 23 -0.26 12.22 1.30
CA LEU A 23 0.78 13.15 1.75
C LEU A 23 2.17 12.66 1.34
N HIS A 24 3.13 13.58 1.23
CA HIS A 24 4.55 13.32 0.95
C HIS A 24 4.83 12.52 -0.35
N GLY A 25 4.04 12.78 -1.39
CA GLY A 25 4.12 12.09 -2.68
C GLY A 25 5.35 12.39 -3.53
N GLU A 26 6.28 13.23 -3.06
CA GLU A 26 7.46 13.62 -3.83
C GLU A 26 8.42 12.43 -4.04
N PRO A 27 9.06 12.30 -5.21
CA PRO A 27 10.01 11.21 -5.50
C PRO A 27 11.18 11.13 -4.51
N THR A 28 11.60 12.27 -3.98
CA THR A 28 12.67 12.37 -2.96
C THR A 28 12.31 11.67 -1.67
N TRP A 29 11.02 11.60 -1.32
CA TRP A 29 10.51 10.92 -0.14
C TRP A 29 10.02 9.52 -0.47
N ASN A 30 9.03 9.39 -1.35
CA ASN A 30 8.42 8.11 -1.68
C ASN A 30 9.38 7.19 -2.42
N GLY A 31 10.14 7.72 -3.38
CA GLY A 31 11.13 6.93 -4.11
C GLY A 31 12.20 6.36 -3.18
N ARG A 32 12.65 7.14 -2.19
CA ARG A 32 13.62 6.66 -1.18
C ARG A 32 13.03 5.54 -0.32
N ILE A 33 11.81 5.69 0.19
CA ILE A 33 11.16 4.66 1.02
C ILE A 33 10.89 3.39 0.21
N LEU A 34 10.37 3.52 -1.00
CA LEU A 34 10.15 2.38 -1.91
C LEU A 34 11.46 1.63 -2.19
N HIS A 35 12.52 2.36 -2.53
CA HIS A 35 13.81 1.75 -2.81
C HIS A 35 14.48 1.13 -1.57
N THR A 36 14.31 1.72 -0.38
CA THR A 36 14.94 1.21 0.85
C THR A 36 14.16 0.07 1.50
N HIS A 37 12.82 0.08 1.44
CA HIS A 37 11.97 -0.82 2.21
C HIS A 37 11.04 -1.72 1.39
N TYR A 38 10.78 -1.37 0.13
CA TYR A 38 9.86 -2.09 -0.75
C TYR A 38 10.53 -2.46 -2.08
N ALA A 39 11.80 -2.87 -2.02
CA ALA A 39 12.64 -3.13 -3.20
C ALA A 39 12.33 -4.46 -3.90
N THR A 40 11.63 -5.39 -3.22
CA THR A 40 11.25 -6.67 -3.79
C THR A 40 9.76 -6.71 -4.14
N GLY A 41 9.41 -7.53 -5.15
CA GLY A 41 8.00 -7.69 -5.55
C GLY A 41 7.09 -8.12 -4.40
N GLN A 42 7.56 -8.97 -3.49
CA GLN A 42 6.80 -9.41 -2.31
C GLN A 42 6.51 -8.26 -1.34
N GLN A 43 7.47 -7.35 -1.14
CA GLN A 43 7.28 -6.18 -0.29
C GLN A 43 6.35 -5.17 -0.95
N ALA A 44 6.50 -4.95 -2.26
CA ALA A 44 5.64 -4.08 -3.05
C ALA A 44 4.18 -4.60 -3.09
N GLU A 45 3.99 -5.92 -3.22
CA GLU A 45 2.69 -6.58 -3.14
C GLU A 45 2.04 -6.40 -1.76
N ALA A 46 2.80 -6.56 -0.67
CA ALA A 46 2.30 -6.33 0.69
C ALA A 46 1.91 -4.86 0.92
N LEU A 47 2.63 -3.91 0.31
CA LEU A 47 2.29 -2.49 0.40
C LEU A 47 0.92 -2.18 -0.22
N VAL A 48 0.65 -2.69 -1.41
CA VAL A 48 -0.61 -2.43 -2.14
C VAL A 48 -1.78 -3.24 -1.59
N GLU A 49 -1.53 -4.33 -0.86
CA GLU A 49 -2.56 -5.11 -0.18
C GLU A 49 -3.25 -4.32 0.96
N HIS A 50 -2.57 -3.33 1.54
CA HIS A 50 -3.13 -2.48 2.60
C HIS A 50 -4.17 -1.47 2.10
N GLY A 51 -4.32 -1.27 0.78
CA GLY A 51 -5.18 -0.23 0.21
C GLY A 51 -4.64 1.17 0.44
N ASP A 52 -5.50 2.20 0.38
CA ASP A 52 -5.10 3.60 0.44
C ASP A 52 -4.43 4.00 1.77
N ILE A 53 -3.34 4.76 1.68
CA ILE A 53 -2.52 5.17 2.83
C ILE A 53 -2.44 6.69 2.95
N ARG A 54 -2.42 7.22 4.18
CA ARG A 54 -2.28 8.66 4.39
C ARG A 54 -0.87 9.18 4.07
N CYS A 55 0.15 8.44 4.49
CA CYS A 55 1.57 8.72 4.24
C CYS A 55 2.30 7.41 3.99
N LEU A 56 3.26 7.40 3.07
CA LEU A 56 4.19 6.28 2.93
C LEU A 56 5.25 6.34 4.02
N GLY A 57 5.47 5.21 4.70
CA GLY A 57 6.46 5.06 5.75
C GLY A 57 7.18 3.71 5.69
N PRO A 58 8.25 3.53 6.48
CA PRO A 58 8.88 2.23 6.65
C PRO A 58 7.83 1.19 7.10
N PRO A 59 7.95 -0.08 6.68
CA PRO A 59 7.07 -1.13 7.12
C PRO A 59 7.10 -1.16 8.65
N LEU A 60 5.92 -1.07 9.28
CA LEU A 60 5.81 -1.20 10.73
C LEU A 60 6.39 -2.57 11.09
N ARG A 61 7.56 -2.57 11.74
CA ARG A 61 8.11 -3.79 12.35
C ARG A 61 7.02 -4.30 13.26
N GLN A 62 6.44 -5.44 12.90
CA GLN A 62 5.25 -5.99 13.53
C GLN A 62 5.54 -6.31 15.00
N THR A 63 5.41 -5.33 15.88
CA THR A 63 5.04 -5.60 17.26
C THR A 63 3.62 -6.12 17.14
N ARG A 64 3.43 -7.44 17.32
CA ARG A 64 2.14 -8.11 17.44
C ARG A 64 1.25 -7.35 18.44
N ARG A 65 0.54 -6.33 17.97
CA ARG A 65 -0.76 -5.96 18.48
C ARG A 65 -1.70 -6.25 17.33
N ALA A 66 -2.27 -7.44 17.41
CA ALA A 66 -3.37 -7.86 16.58
C ALA A 66 -4.46 -6.78 16.64
N TYR A 67 -4.58 -5.99 15.57
CA TYR A 67 -5.91 -5.63 15.13
C TYR A 67 -6.45 -6.87 14.44
N ALA A 68 -7.11 -7.71 15.23
CA ALA A 68 -7.99 -8.73 14.71
C ALA A 68 -9.14 -8.02 14.01
N SER A 69 -9.11 -7.93 12.69
CA SER A 69 -10.32 -7.91 11.89
C SER A 69 -10.71 -9.37 11.63
N GLU A 70 -11.91 -9.71 12.07
CA GLU A 70 -12.49 -11.05 12.15
C GLU A 70 -12.57 -11.77 10.79
N PRO A 71 -12.58 -13.12 10.75
CA PRO A 71 -12.80 -13.87 9.53
C PRO A 71 -14.30 -13.89 9.23
N GLY A 72 -14.77 -13.03 8.34
CA GLY A 72 -16.20 -12.99 8.01
C GLY A 72 -16.53 -12.21 6.75
N GLY A 73 -16.87 -12.95 5.68
CA GLY A 73 -17.77 -12.45 4.66
C GLY A 73 -17.22 -12.50 3.23
N ARG A 74 -17.72 -13.47 2.46
CA ARG A 74 -17.90 -13.32 1.01
C ARG A 74 -18.51 -11.95 0.72
N CYS A 75 -17.91 -11.18 -0.18
CA CYS A 75 -18.54 -10.01 -0.77
C CYS A 75 -18.47 -10.10 -2.30
N ASP A 76 -19.44 -10.83 -2.86
CA ASP A 76 -20.16 -10.37 -4.05
C ASP A 76 -20.69 -8.95 -3.75
N GLY A 77 -20.40 -7.98 -4.63
CA GLY A 77 -21.05 -6.67 -4.53
C GLY A 77 -20.16 -5.49 -4.88
N LEU A 78 -20.15 -5.17 -6.17
CA LEU A 78 -20.29 -3.82 -6.72
C LEU A 78 -20.31 -2.68 -5.68
N LEU A 79 -19.35 -1.77 -5.76
CA LEU A 79 -19.62 -0.32 -5.65
C LEU A 79 -18.41 0.47 -6.16
N ARG A 80 -18.53 0.87 -7.43
CA ARG A 80 -17.98 2.13 -7.92
C ARG A 80 -18.59 3.26 -7.08
N THR A 81 -17.74 4.09 -6.49
CA THR A 81 -17.71 5.56 -6.65
C THR A 81 -16.37 6.04 -6.16
#